data_AF-A0A962BFF9-F1
#
_entry.id   AF-A0A962BFF9-F1
#
_cell.length_a   1.000
_cell.length_b   1.000
_cell.length_c   1.000
_cell.angle_alpha   90.00
_cell.angle_beta   90.00
_cell.angle_gamma   90.00
#
_symmetry.space_group_name_H-M   'P 1'
#
loop_
_entity.id
_entity.type
_entity.pdbx_description
1 polymer ?
#
loop_
_entity_poly.entity_id
_entity_poly.type
_entity_poly.pdbx_seq_one_letter_code
_entity_poly.pdbx_strand_id
1 'polypeptide(L)'
;RALAMAEMNADYNTFLLGRRALDRQTEKAHGVASVGTAEDIDDRLIQFRKRYCDPNDNAGLLEKVCAEDIDSATMNKDIDFGRTIGTPWTLALDFSDSEKTGDEQDVLALSSNLFGHSVFENIPDAYFENPQNAYKILDMRSLIAKRSVAQYSFDALTGMKAEGPAEMDKTGGYMKAVLDQLGIPESDIPTLLSGGEATQNGTDTDALLKPSYYAQMEVLTKKIYQNPSFYMTLYDTPANIDRKGAALRAISLMQNTDMLKSRLRSEMLLSVLLETELDPLYKEAQGALDRMRPKGEPDK
;
A
#
# COMPACT_ATOMS: atom_id res chain seq x y z
N ARG A 1 -7.81 2.07 22.56
CA ARG A 1 -6.45 2.67 22.50
C ARG A 1 -5.58 1.93 21.51
N ALA A 2 -5.52 0.60 21.57
CA ALA A 2 -4.89 -0.26 20.55
C ALA A 2 -5.18 0.16 19.10
N LEU A 3 -6.46 0.22 18.73
CA LEU A 3 -6.87 0.41 17.33
C LEU A 3 -6.59 1.81 16.75
N ALA A 4 -6.76 2.87 17.55
CA ALA A 4 -6.49 4.25 17.10
C ALA A 4 -4.99 4.51 16.85
N MET A 5 -4.10 3.85 17.58
CA MET A 5 -2.66 3.95 17.35
C MET A 5 -2.22 3.12 16.14
N ALA A 6 -2.84 1.96 15.91
CA ALA A 6 -2.64 1.20 14.67
C ALA A 6 -3.10 2.00 13.44
N GLU A 7 -4.21 2.74 13.55
CA GLU A 7 -4.64 3.70 12.51
C GLU A 7 -3.59 4.82 12.31
N MET A 8 -3.09 5.41 13.40
CA MET A 8 -2.05 6.44 13.30
C MET A 8 -0.76 5.92 12.65
N ASN A 9 -0.35 4.68 12.94
CA ASN A 9 0.81 4.06 12.30
C ASN A 9 0.55 3.79 10.81
N ALA A 10 -0.66 3.35 10.47
CA ALA A 10 -1.07 3.17 9.09
C ALA A 10 -1.01 4.48 8.29
N ASP A 11 -1.49 5.59 8.86
CA ASP A 11 -1.43 6.91 8.25
C ASP A 11 0.02 7.40 8.08
N TYR A 12 0.87 7.16 9.09
CA TYR A 12 2.29 7.50 9.03
C TYR A 12 3.02 6.74 7.90
N ASN A 13 2.83 5.42 7.83
CA ASN A 13 3.42 4.58 6.78
C ASN A 13 2.91 4.96 5.38
N THR A 14 1.61 5.26 5.26
CA THR A 14 1.02 5.77 4.00
C THR A 14 1.71 7.05 3.55
N PHE A 15 1.94 7.99 4.47
CA PHE A 15 2.62 9.25 4.16
C PHE A 15 4.08 9.05 3.73
N LEU A 16 4.82 8.17 4.41
CA LEU A 16 6.20 7.88 4.06
C LEU A 16 6.35 7.20 2.70
N LEU A 17 5.47 6.23 2.40
CA LEU A 17 5.43 5.56 1.10
C LEU A 17 5.15 6.55 -0.03
N GLY A 18 4.13 7.41 0.14
CA GLY A 18 3.79 8.43 -0.84
C GLY A 18 4.93 9.43 -1.06
N ARG A 19 5.59 9.88 0.01
CA ARG A 19 6.76 10.77 -0.07
C ARG A 19 7.91 10.11 -0.82
N ARG A 20 8.23 8.85 -0.50
CA ARG A 20 9.28 8.10 -1.18
C ARG A 20 8.98 7.93 -2.67
N ALA A 21 7.74 7.59 -3.01
CA ALA A 21 7.33 7.40 -4.40
C ALA A 21 7.48 8.69 -5.22
N LEU A 22 7.13 9.85 -4.64
CA LEU A 22 7.35 11.16 -5.23
C LEU A 22 8.85 11.50 -5.34
N ASP A 23 9.63 11.26 -4.27
CA ASP A 23 11.07 11.51 -4.26
C ASP A 23 11.79 10.70 -5.35
N ARG A 24 11.35 9.46 -5.61
CA ARG A 24 11.87 8.60 -6.71
C ARG A 24 11.47 9.12 -8.08
N GLN A 25 10.23 9.57 -8.28
CA GLN A 25 9.78 10.09 -9.57
C GLN A 25 10.35 11.47 -9.93
N THR A 26 10.81 12.22 -8.94
CA THR A 26 11.37 13.57 -9.11
C THR A 26 12.90 13.60 -9.01
N GLU A 27 13.55 12.42 -8.95
CA GLU A 27 15.00 12.25 -8.82
C GLU A 27 15.64 13.17 -7.78
N LYS A 28 15.03 13.25 -6.60
CA LYS A 28 15.54 14.09 -5.51
C LYS A 28 16.97 13.68 -5.15
N ALA A 29 17.84 14.66 -4.91
CA ALA A 29 19.21 14.43 -4.44
C ALA A 29 19.23 13.49 -3.22
N HIS A 30 20.07 12.46 -3.27
CA HIS A 30 20.16 11.37 -2.28
C HIS A 30 18.92 10.48 -2.14
N GLY A 31 18.01 10.50 -3.13
CA GLY A 31 16.86 9.61 -3.24
C GLY A 31 17.14 8.32 -4.02
N VAL A 32 16.20 7.37 -3.95
CA VAL A 32 16.16 6.18 -4.82
C VAL A 32 15.95 6.68 -6.26
N ALA A 33 16.82 6.28 -7.20
CA ALA A 33 16.93 6.82 -8.57
C ALA A 33 17.63 8.19 -8.74
N SER A 34 18.35 8.70 -7.72
CA SER A 34 19.05 10.00 -7.83
C SER A 34 20.18 10.06 -8.88
N VAL A 35 20.68 8.92 -9.36
CA VAL A 35 21.73 8.85 -10.39
C VAL A 35 21.14 8.75 -11.80
N GLY A 36 19.86 8.41 -11.92
CA GLY A 36 19.13 8.37 -13.19
C GLY A 36 18.45 7.02 -13.47
N THR A 37 17.68 7.00 -14.55
CA THR A 37 16.85 5.86 -14.99
C THR A 37 17.63 4.56 -15.22
N ALA A 38 18.84 4.64 -15.76
CA ALA A 38 19.62 3.44 -16.09
C ALA A 38 20.06 2.66 -14.83
N GLU A 39 20.48 3.38 -13.78
CA GLU A 39 20.88 2.76 -12.51
C GLU A 39 19.67 2.24 -11.73
N ASP A 40 18.53 2.96 -11.76
CA ASP A 40 17.27 2.45 -11.17
C ASP A 40 16.83 1.12 -11.81
N ILE A 41 17.01 0.98 -13.13
CA ILE A 41 16.71 -0.27 -13.84
C ILE A 41 17.70 -1.37 -13.46
N ASP A 42 19.00 -1.07 -13.40
CA ASP A 42 20.03 -2.05 -13.04
C ASP A 42 19.85 -2.55 -11.60
N ASP A 43 19.62 -1.64 -10.65
CA ASP A 43 19.34 -1.97 -9.24
C ASP A 43 18.12 -2.88 -9.10
N ARG A 44 17.04 -2.58 -9.84
CA ARG A 44 15.83 -3.41 -9.85
C ARG A 44 16.08 -4.77 -10.51
N LEU A 45 16.89 -4.84 -11.55
CA LEU A 45 17.25 -6.10 -12.19
C LEU A 45 18.09 -6.97 -11.24
N ILE A 46 19.02 -6.37 -10.50
CA ILE A 46 19.80 -7.04 -9.47
C ILE A 46 18.88 -7.54 -8.34
N GLN A 47 17.90 -6.74 -7.92
CA GLN A 47 16.92 -7.13 -6.90
C GLN A 47 16.05 -8.30 -7.39
N PHE A 48 15.54 -8.21 -8.63
CA PHE A 48 14.78 -9.29 -9.27
C PHE A 48 15.57 -10.59 -9.29
N ARG A 49 16.80 -10.56 -9.81
CA ARG A 49 17.68 -11.73 -9.91
C ARG A 49 17.92 -12.42 -8.56
N LYS A 50 18.09 -11.63 -7.49
CA LYS A 50 18.45 -12.16 -6.16
C LYS A 50 17.27 -12.64 -5.34
N ARG A 51 16.08 -12.05 -5.51
CA ARG A 51 14.94 -12.26 -4.60
C ARG A 51 13.66 -12.71 -5.27
N TYR A 52 13.36 -12.22 -6.48
CA TYR A 52 12.03 -12.40 -7.07
C TYR A 52 11.99 -13.37 -8.26
N CYS A 53 13.14 -13.68 -8.85
CA CYS A 53 13.25 -14.50 -10.05
C CYS A 53 12.74 -15.94 -9.80
N ASP A 54 11.74 -16.37 -10.56
CA ASP A 54 11.33 -17.78 -10.65
C ASP A 54 12.04 -18.44 -11.85
N PRO A 55 12.84 -19.50 -11.64
CA PRO A 55 13.53 -20.17 -12.74
C PRO A 55 12.59 -20.84 -13.74
N ASN A 56 11.34 -21.15 -13.35
CA ASN A 56 10.35 -21.78 -14.23
C ASN A 56 9.62 -20.77 -15.12
N ASP A 57 9.70 -19.48 -14.80
CA ASP A 57 9.07 -18.44 -15.60
C ASP A 57 9.70 -18.34 -16.99
N ASN A 58 8.91 -17.85 -17.94
CA ASN A 58 9.26 -17.81 -19.36
C ASN A 58 9.71 -19.18 -19.91
N ALA A 59 8.99 -20.24 -19.55
CA ALA A 59 9.27 -21.62 -19.99
C ALA A 59 10.69 -22.10 -19.63
N GLY A 60 11.19 -21.73 -18.44
CA GLY A 60 12.51 -22.14 -17.96
C GLY A 60 13.67 -21.28 -18.46
N LEU A 61 13.42 -20.23 -19.25
CA LEU A 61 14.48 -19.39 -19.81
C LEU A 61 15.16 -18.49 -18.77
N LEU A 62 14.51 -18.26 -17.62
CA LEU A 62 15.06 -17.44 -16.54
C LEU A 62 16.06 -18.18 -15.65
N GLU A 63 16.21 -19.50 -15.76
CA GLU A 63 17.16 -20.29 -14.96
C GLU A 63 18.58 -19.72 -14.99
N LYS A 64 19.05 -19.23 -16.14
CA LYS A 64 20.39 -18.64 -16.30
C LYS A 64 20.51 -17.21 -15.78
N VAL A 65 19.38 -16.56 -15.54
CA VAL A 65 19.30 -15.18 -15.06
C VAL A 65 19.15 -15.16 -13.55
N CYS A 66 18.39 -16.08 -12.97
CA CYS A 66 18.20 -16.19 -11.53
C CYS A 66 19.53 -16.41 -10.77
N ALA A 67 19.59 -15.95 -9.52
CA ALA A 67 20.67 -16.32 -8.60
C ALA A 67 20.50 -17.78 -8.13
N GLU A 68 21.59 -18.38 -7.65
CA GLU A 68 21.53 -19.65 -6.93
C GLU A 68 20.89 -19.41 -5.54
N ASP A 69 20.05 -20.33 -5.07
CA ASP A 69 19.37 -20.29 -3.76
C ASP A 69 18.31 -19.18 -3.54
N ILE A 70 17.40 -18.98 -4.50
CA ILE A 70 16.25 -18.08 -4.33
C ILE A 70 15.21 -18.70 -3.40
N ASP A 71 14.77 -17.93 -2.40
CA ASP A 71 13.68 -18.30 -1.52
C ASP A 71 12.34 -18.32 -2.27
N SER A 72 11.71 -19.50 -2.32
CA SER A 72 10.41 -19.71 -2.97
C SER A 72 9.28 -18.88 -2.35
N ALA A 73 9.42 -18.50 -1.07
CA ALA A 73 8.47 -17.62 -0.41
C ALA A 73 8.46 -16.20 -1.01
N THR A 74 9.56 -15.79 -1.66
CA THR A 74 9.74 -14.43 -2.21
C THR A 74 9.56 -14.35 -3.71
N MET A 75 9.62 -15.46 -4.45
CA MET A 75 9.45 -15.49 -5.91
C MET A 75 8.17 -14.78 -6.34
N ASN A 76 8.28 -13.91 -7.36
CA ASN A 76 7.19 -13.14 -7.97
C ASN A 76 6.41 -12.18 -7.04
N LYS A 77 6.86 -11.94 -5.80
CA LYS A 77 6.20 -10.96 -4.90
C LYS A 77 6.31 -9.51 -5.39
N ASP A 78 7.25 -9.19 -6.25
CA ASP A 78 7.41 -7.87 -6.87
C ASP A 78 6.40 -7.59 -7.99
N ILE A 79 5.64 -8.59 -8.44
CA ILE A 79 4.59 -8.45 -9.47
C ILE A 79 3.22 -8.97 -9.00
N ASP A 80 3.19 -9.94 -8.09
CA ASP A 80 1.96 -10.54 -7.58
C ASP A 80 1.39 -9.74 -6.40
N PHE A 81 0.45 -8.84 -6.70
CA PHE A 81 -0.29 -8.08 -5.70
C PHE A 81 -1.01 -8.99 -4.69
N GLY A 82 -1.54 -10.13 -5.14
CA GLY A 82 -2.27 -11.07 -4.31
C GLY A 82 -1.39 -11.61 -3.19
N ARG A 83 -0.20 -12.10 -3.51
CA ARG A 83 0.74 -12.67 -2.54
C ARG A 83 1.40 -11.64 -1.62
N THR A 84 1.62 -10.42 -2.11
CA THR A 84 2.35 -9.40 -1.36
C THR A 84 1.45 -8.55 -0.46
N ILE A 85 0.22 -8.25 -0.89
CA ILE A 85 -0.69 -7.35 -0.16
C ILE A 85 -2.08 -7.97 0.02
N GLY A 86 -2.57 -8.70 -0.97
CA GLY A 86 -3.93 -9.22 -0.98
C GLY A 86 -4.19 -10.23 0.15
N THR A 87 -3.36 -11.27 0.23
CA THR A 87 -3.51 -12.38 1.17
C THR A 87 -3.03 -12.07 2.58
N PRO A 88 -1.88 -11.40 2.82
CA PRO A 88 -1.39 -11.19 4.19
C PRO A 88 -2.28 -10.22 4.95
N TRP A 89 -2.58 -10.53 6.22
CA TRP A 89 -3.42 -9.67 7.06
C TRP A 89 -2.61 -8.59 7.77
N THR A 90 -1.37 -8.92 8.11
CA THR A 90 -0.38 -8.03 8.72
C THR A 90 0.92 -8.16 7.94
N LEU A 91 1.56 -7.02 7.66
CA LEU A 91 2.86 -6.90 7.02
C LEU A 91 3.84 -6.26 8.01
N ALA A 92 5.06 -6.80 8.09
CA ALA A 92 6.12 -6.26 8.94
C ALA A 92 6.73 -5.01 8.31
N LEU A 93 6.02 -3.88 8.39
CA LEU A 93 6.42 -2.58 7.83
C LEU A 93 6.72 -1.59 8.96
N ASP A 94 7.98 -1.20 9.08
CA ASP A 94 8.47 -0.17 10.00
C ASP A 94 9.46 0.77 9.29
N PHE A 95 8.94 1.78 8.60
CA PHE A 95 9.76 2.79 7.95
C PHE A 95 10.32 3.86 8.91
N SER A 96 10.22 3.64 10.24
CA SER A 96 10.80 4.55 11.23
C SER A 96 12.26 4.21 11.57
N ASP A 97 12.72 3.01 11.22
CA ASP A 97 14.08 2.55 11.45
C ASP A 97 14.90 2.44 10.15
N SER A 98 16.15 1.99 10.28
CA SER A 98 17.06 1.78 9.15
C SER A 98 17.15 0.32 8.68
N GLU A 99 16.43 -0.60 9.33
CA GLU A 99 16.46 -2.03 9.06
C GLU A 99 15.38 -2.42 8.06
N LYS A 100 15.78 -2.67 6.80
CA LYS A 100 14.83 -3.08 5.77
C LYS A 100 14.34 -4.50 5.99
N THR A 101 13.06 -4.66 6.36
CA THR A 101 12.45 -5.99 6.48
C THR A 101 12.21 -6.61 5.08
N GLY A 102 11.95 -7.91 5.04
CA GLY A 102 11.60 -8.60 3.79
C GLY A 102 10.31 -8.06 3.16
N ASP A 103 9.27 -7.85 3.99
CA ASP A 103 7.97 -7.34 3.55
C ASP A 103 8.08 -5.91 3.01
N GLU A 104 8.93 -5.08 3.62
CA GLU A 104 9.22 -3.75 3.09
C GLU A 104 9.82 -3.82 1.70
N GLN A 105 10.86 -4.64 1.51
CA GLN A 105 11.49 -4.79 0.20
C GLN A 105 10.47 -5.22 -0.87
N ASP A 106 9.57 -6.13 -0.52
CA ASP A 106 8.54 -6.68 -1.41
C ASP A 106 7.48 -5.63 -1.77
N VAL A 107 6.95 -4.90 -0.79
CA VAL A 107 5.98 -3.81 -1.01
C VAL A 107 6.58 -2.70 -1.87
N LEU A 108 7.84 -2.35 -1.61
CA LEU A 108 8.54 -1.28 -2.32
C LEU A 108 8.89 -1.69 -3.76
N ALA A 109 9.29 -2.95 -3.98
CA ALA A 109 9.52 -3.49 -5.31
C ALA A 109 8.21 -3.53 -6.13
N LEU A 110 7.13 -4.02 -5.52
CA LEU A 110 5.81 -4.07 -6.15
C LEU A 110 5.29 -2.67 -6.52
N SER A 111 5.36 -1.70 -5.60
CA SER A 111 4.99 -0.30 -5.88
C SER A 111 5.79 0.28 -7.05
N SER A 112 7.09 -0.04 -7.09
CA SER A 112 7.99 0.42 -8.14
C SER A 112 7.65 -0.18 -9.51
N ASN A 113 7.29 -1.47 -9.56
CA ASN A 113 6.88 -2.14 -10.79
C ASN A 113 5.51 -1.67 -11.30
N LEU A 114 4.54 -1.45 -10.41
CA LEU A 114 3.16 -1.08 -10.78
C LEU A 114 3.03 0.37 -11.27
N PHE A 115 3.64 1.32 -10.58
CA PHE A 115 3.36 2.75 -10.79
C PHE A 115 4.55 3.56 -11.31
N GLY A 116 5.76 3.02 -11.18
CA GLY A 116 7.01 3.72 -11.52
C GLY A 116 7.99 2.82 -12.25
N HIS A 117 7.51 2.05 -13.24
CA HIS A 117 8.36 1.14 -14.01
C HIS A 117 9.52 1.85 -14.71
N SER A 118 9.30 3.12 -15.08
CA SER A 118 10.28 4.07 -15.58
C SER A 118 10.19 5.37 -14.78
N VAL A 119 11.33 5.80 -14.27
CA VAL A 119 11.52 7.12 -13.66
C VAL A 119 11.87 8.14 -14.76
N PHE A 120 11.66 9.41 -14.47
CA PHE A 120 12.01 10.50 -15.39
C PHE A 120 13.46 10.90 -15.18
N GLU A 121 14.22 11.03 -16.26
CA GLU A 121 15.59 11.55 -16.18
C GLU A 121 15.62 13.00 -15.69
N ASN A 122 16.67 13.34 -14.95
CA ASN A 122 16.96 14.69 -14.49
C ASN A 122 16.93 15.70 -15.63
N ILE A 123 16.13 16.75 -15.46
CA ILE A 123 16.01 17.84 -16.42
C ILE A 123 17.21 18.78 -16.24
N PRO A 124 18.15 18.87 -17.20
CA PRO A 124 19.32 19.74 -17.05
C PRO A 124 18.91 21.22 -17.06
N ASP A 125 19.69 22.08 -16.41
CA ASP A 125 19.38 23.52 -16.28
C ASP A 125 19.15 24.21 -17.64
N ALA A 126 19.93 23.82 -18.65
CA ALA A 126 19.80 24.31 -20.02
C ALA A 126 18.42 24.02 -20.65
N TYR A 127 17.69 23.03 -20.14
CA TYR A 127 16.33 22.72 -20.62
C TYR A 127 15.32 23.78 -20.21
N PHE A 128 15.56 24.49 -19.10
CA PHE A 128 14.69 25.58 -18.62
C PHE A 128 14.94 26.91 -19.35
N GLU A 129 16.05 27.05 -20.07
CA GLU A 129 16.38 28.25 -20.85
C GLU A 129 15.50 28.39 -22.10
N ASN A 130 14.93 27.29 -22.61
CA ASN A 130 14.07 27.30 -23.78
C ASN A 130 12.58 27.29 -23.40
N PRO A 131 11.81 28.36 -23.66
CA PRO A 131 10.38 28.44 -23.34
C PRO A 131 9.54 27.34 -23.98
N GLN A 132 9.97 26.77 -25.12
CA GLN A 132 9.27 25.69 -25.80
C GLN A 132 9.30 24.37 -25.02
N ASN A 133 10.26 24.21 -24.09
CA ASN A 133 10.34 23.04 -23.23
C ASN A 133 9.38 23.08 -22.03
N ALA A 134 8.73 24.23 -21.78
CA ALA A 134 7.78 24.38 -20.68
C ALA A 134 6.64 23.35 -20.75
N TYR A 135 6.13 23.07 -21.95
CA TYR A 135 5.07 22.07 -22.16
C TYR A 135 5.48 20.65 -21.73
N LYS A 136 6.73 20.25 -22.00
CA LYS A 136 7.24 18.92 -21.61
C LYS A 136 7.37 18.77 -20.10
N ILE A 137 7.76 19.85 -19.40
CA ILE A 137 7.83 19.88 -17.94
C ILE A 137 6.42 19.80 -17.34
N LEU A 138 5.44 20.48 -17.94
CA LEU A 138 4.05 20.39 -17.53
C LEU A 138 3.49 18.97 -17.74
N ASP A 139 3.78 18.34 -18.88
CA ASP A 139 3.39 16.95 -19.16
C ASP A 139 4.01 15.97 -18.15
N MET A 140 5.30 16.13 -17.83
CA MET A 140 5.96 15.32 -16.80
C MET A 140 5.25 15.46 -15.45
N ARG A 141 5.01 16.70 -15.00
CA ARG A 141 4.33 16.97 -13.73
C ARG A 141 2.91 16.43 -13.69
N SER A 142 2.19 16.52 -14.82
CA SER A 142 0.86 15.93 -14.97
C SER A 142 0.91 14.41 -14.81
N LEU A 143 1.86 13.73 -15.44
CA LEU A 143 2.01 12.28 -15.30
C LEU A 143 2.37 11.87 -13.86
N ILE A 144 3.30 12.58 -13.22
CA ILE A 144 3.66 12.33 -11.80
C ILE A 144 2.43 12.53 -10.91
N ALA A 145 1.63 13.58 -11.14
CA ALA A 145 0.41 13.83 -10.38
C ALA A 145 -0.60 12.68 -10.55
N LYS A 146 -0.86 12.25 -11.79
CA LYS A 146 -1.76 11.11 -12.07
C LYS A 146 -1.28 9.81 -11.41
N ARG A 147 0.03 9.52 -11.50
CA ARG A 147 0.65 8.36 -10.83
C ARG A 147 0.53 8.45 -9.31
N SER A 148 0.71 9.63 -8.72
CA SER A 148 0.63 9.83 -7.27
C SER A 148 -0.76 9.51 -6.70
N VAL A 149 -1.84 9.82 -7.44
CA VAL A 149 -3.21 9.44 -7.03
C VAL A 149 -3.38 7.92 -7.05
N ALA A 150 -2.85 7.26 -8.08
CA ALA A 150 -2.89 5.80 -8.18
C ALA A 150 -2.07 5.13 -7.05
N GLN A 151 -0.85 5.61 -6.81
CA GLN A 151 0.04 5.13 -5.76
C GLN A 151 -0.54 5.33 -4.37
N TYR A 152 -1.17 6.49 -4.11
CA TYR A 152 -1.79 6.75 -2.81
C TYR A 152 -2.85 5.70 -2.43
N SER A 153 -3.58 5.16 -3.42
CA SER A 153 -4.55 4.09 -3.15
C SER A 153 -3.88 2.80 -2.68
N PHE A 154 -2.72 2.46 -3.27
CA PHE A 154 -1.90 1.33 -2.88
C PHE A 154 -1.24 1.56 -1.52
N ASP A 155 -0.64 2.74 -1.32
CA ASP A 155 0.04 3.13 -0.08
C ASP A 155 -0.92 3.11 1.12
N ALA A 156 -2.17 3.50 0.90
CA ALA A 156 -3.20 3.43 1.93
C ALA A 156 -3.59 1.97 2.27
N LEU A 157 -3.59 1.06 1.31
CA LEU A 157 -3.87 -0.36 1.55
C LEU A 157 -2.72 -1.04 2.31
N THR A 158 -1.48 -0.76 1.92
CA THR A 158 -0.28 -1.24 2.60
C THR A 158 -0.16 -0.64 4.00
N GLY A 159 -0.43 0.65 4.16
CA GLY A 159 -0.50 1.32 5.46
C GLY A 159 -1.48 0.65 6.42
N MET A 160 -2.71 0.37 5.99
CA MET A 160 -3.71 -0.33 6.84
C MET A 160 -3.28 -1.74 7.25
N LYS A 161 -2.42 -2.39 6.45
CA LYS A 161 -1.88 -3.73 6.71
C LYS A 161 -0.55 -3.72 7.44
N ALA A 162 0.09 -2.56 7.63
CA ALA A 162 1.31 -2.44 8.41
C ALA A 162 1.09 -2.90 9.85
N GLU A 163 2.10 -3.54 10.42
CA GLU A 163 2.09 -3.94 11.83
C GLU A 163 1.90 -2.73 12.77
N GLY A 164 1.41 -2.99 13.97
CA GLY A 164 1.32 -1.97 15.02
C GLY A 164 2.71 -1.49 15.47
N PRO A 165 2.84 -0.28 16.03
CA PRO A 165 4.14 0.27 16.43
C PRO A 165 4.82 -0.55 17.55
N ALA A 166 6.16 -0.53 17.63
CA ALA A 166 6.95 -1.33 18.59
C ALA A 166 6.60 -1.07 20.07
N GLU A 167 6.12 0.13 20.43
CA GLU A 167 5.64 0.45 21.77
C GLU A 167 4.38 -0.33 22.19
N MET A 168 3.83 -1.14 21.28
CA MET A 168 2.58 -1.89 21.42
C MET A 168 2.73 -3.40 21.60
N ASP A 169 3.81 -3.90 22.22
CA ASP A 169 3.88 -5.27 22.75
C ASP A 169 2.65 -5.65 23.64
N LYS A 170 1.87 -4.66 24.08
CA LYS A 170 0.62 -4.82 24.85
C LYS A 170 -0.69 -4.72 24.04
N THR A 171 -0.65 -4.42 22.74
CA THR A 171 -1.86 -4.33 21.89
C THR A 171 -2.43 -5.69 21.55
N GLY A 172 -1.56 -6.66 21.20
CA GLY A 172 -1.95 -8.07 21.14
C GLY A 172 -2.58 -8.52 22.47
N GLY A 173 -2.02 -8.10 23.60
CA GLY A 173 -2.57 -8.35 24.94
C GLY A 173 -3.94 -7.71 25.20
N TYR A 174 -4.18 -6.47 24.77
CA TYR A 174 -5.50 -5.83 24.89
C TYR A 174 -6.53 -6.53 24.00
N MET A 175 -6.15 -6.87 22.77
CA MET A 175 -7.05 -7.55 21.85
C MET A 175 -7.32 -8.99 22.32
N LYS A 176 -6.33 -9.68 22.86
CA LYS A 176 -6.46 -10.96 23.55
C LYS A 176 -7.41 -10.86 24.74
N ALA A 177 -7.25 -9.86 25.60
CA ALA A 177 -8.15 -9.64 26.75
C ALA A 177 -9.59 -9.33 26.33
N VAL A 178 -9.79 -8.57 25.25
CA VAL A 178 -11.14 -8.34 24.70
C VAL A 178 -11.71 -9.64 24.12
N LEU A 179 -10.93 -10.43 23.39
CA LEU A 179 -11.40 -11.68 22.79
C LEU A 179 -11.69 -12.75 23.85
N ASP A 180 -10.90 -12.81 24.91
CA ASP A 180 -11.13 -13.64 26.10
C ASP A 180 -12.43 -13.23 26.82
N GLN A 181 -12.64 -11.93 27.06
CA GLN A 181 -13.90 -11.41 27.61
C GLN A 181 -15.13 -11.65 26.71
N LEU A 182 -14.91 -11.88 25.41
CA LEU A 182 -15.95 -12.23 24.45
C LEU A 182 -16.16 -13.74 24.32
N GLY A 183 -15.42 -14.56 25.08
CA GLY A 183 -15.59 -16.01 25.19
C GLY A 183 -14.87 -16.83 24.12
N ILE A 184 -13.81 -16.28 23.52
CA ILE A 184 -12.93 -17.01 22.59
C ILE A 184 -11.80 -17.65 23.41
N PRO A 185 -11.57 -18.97 23.28
CA PRO A 185 -10.51 -19.65 24.03
C PRO A 185 -9.13 -19.08 23.65
N GLU A 186 -8.26 -18.90 24.65
CA GLU A 186 -6.94 -18.27 24.46
C GLU A 186 -6.05 -18.98 23.43
N SER A 187 -6.28 -20.27 23.16
CA SER A 187 -5.58 -21.06 22.14
C SER A 187 -5.86 -20.60 20.72
N ASP A 188 -7.04 -20.03 20.47
CA ASP A 188 -7.51 -19.71 19.12
C ASP A 188 -7.22 -18.24 18.76
N ILE A 189 -6.91 -17.43 19.77
CA ILE A 189 -6.66 -15.99 19.63
C ILE A 189 -5.43 -15.69 18.74
N PRO A 190 -4.27 -16.35 18.91
CA PRO A 190 -3.10 -16.09 18.06
C PRO A 190 -3.38 -16.40 16.59
N THR A 191 -4.09 -17.50 16.30
CA THR A 191 -4.49 -17.89 14.94
C THR A 191 -5.49 -16.91 14.32
N LEU A 192 -6.41 -16.37 15.13
CA LEU A 192 -7.39 -15.38 14.67
C LEU A 192 -6.80 -13.99 14.44
N LEU A 193 -5.77 -13.61 15.19
CA LEU A 193 -5.09 -12.32 15.08
C LEU A 193 -3.99 -12.28 14.00
N SER A 194 -3.31 -13.42 13.77
CA SER A 194 -2.32 -13.57 12.69
C SER A 194 -2.94 -13.83 11.31
N GLY A 195 -4.21 -14.23 11.25
CA GLY A 195 -4.87 -14.59 10.00
C GLY A 195 -4.60 -16.00 9.51
N GLY A 196 -4.11 -16.88 10.40
CA GLY A 196 -3.89 -18.29 10.11
C GLY A 196 -2.55 -18.61 9.45
N GLU A 197 -1.72 -17.61 9.16
CA GLU A 197 -0.33 -17.79 8.76
C GLU A 197 0.57 -17.30 9.91
N ALA A 198 1.13 -18.26 10.63
CA ALA A 198 2.36 -18.06 11.40
C ALA A 198 3.36 -17.36 10.49
N THR A 199 3.68 -16.09 10.78
CA THR A 199 4.77 -15.40 10.10
C THR A 199 6.00 -16.29 10.18
N GLN A 200 6.62 -16.63 9.04
CA GLN A 200 7.71 -17.63 8.96
C GLN A 200 8.95 -17.30 9.82
N ASN A 201 8.98 -16.13 10.46
CA ASN A 201 9.90 -15.83 11.54
C ASN A 201 9.32 -16.35 12.84
N GLY A 202 9.71 -17.57 13.25
CA GLY A 202 9.31 -18.30 14.48
C GLY A 202 9.44 -17.52 15.80
N THR A 203 8.69 -16.45 15.93
CA THR A 203 8.51 -15.54 17.06
C THR A 203 7.05 -15.51 17.48
N ASP A 204 6.28 -16.55 17.10
CA ASP A 204 4.91 -16.86 17.53
C ASP A 204 4.87 -17.36 18.99
N THR A 205 5.61 -16.69 19.88
CA THR A 205 5.28 -16.69 21.29
C THR A 205 4.33 -15.53 21.52
N ASP A 206 3.16 -15.81 22.08
CA ASP A 206 2.01 -14.96 22.52
C ASP A 206 2.25 -13.46 22.90
N ALA A 207 3.50 -13.01 23.04
CA ALA A 207 3.92 -11.69 23.48
C ALA A 207 4.21 -10.67 22.35
N LEU A 208 4.38 -11.09 21.09
CA LEU A 208 4.84 -10.21 19.99
C LEU A 208 3.84 -10.01 18.84
N LEU A 209 2.59 -10.44 18.99
CA LEU A 209 1.54 -10.16 17.99
C LEU A 209 1.22 -8.66 17.95
N LYS A 210 1.69 -7.99 16.90
CA LYS A 210 1.39 -6.60 16.55
C LYS A 210 0.37 -6.55 15.40
N PRO A 211 -0.91 -6.91 15.63
CA PRO A 211 -1.89 -7.00 14.55
C PRO A 211 -2.08 -5.65 13.87
N SER A 212 -2.13 -5.66 12.54
CA SER A 212 -2.42 -4.48 11.74
C SER A 212 -3.80 -3.89 12.04
N TYR A 213 -4.03 -2.64 11.62
CA TYR A 213 -5.38 -2.04 11.68
C TYR A 213 -6.41 -2.92 10.93
N TYR A 214 -6.02 -3.44 9.76
CA TYR A 214 -6.84 -4.32 8.95
C TYR A 214 -7.23 -5.62 9.68
N ALA A 215 -6.24 -6.29 10.30
CA ALA A 215 -6.48 -7.52 11.07
C ALA A 215 -7.40 -7.27 12.27
N GLN A 216 -7.18 -6.18 13.01
CA GLN A 216 -8.03 -5.81 14.14
C GLN A 216 -9.48 -5.54 13.71
N MET A 217 -9.68 -4.83 12.60
CA MET A 217 -11.03 -4.53 12.10
C MET A 217 -11.76 -5.77 11.57
N GLU A 218 -11.07 -6.69 10.90
CA GLU A 218 -11.66 -7.96 10.43
C GLU A 218 -12.15 -8.81 11.61
N VAL A 219 -11.38 -8.87 12.70
CA VAL A 219 -11.79 -9.56 13.91
C VAL A 219 -13.01 -8.90 14.53
N LEU A 220 -12.98 -7.57 14.68
CA LEU A 220 -14.05 -6.79 15.31
C LEU A 220 -15.36 -6.77 14.52
N THR A 221 -15.29 -6.84 13.19
CA THR A 221 -16.46 -6.69 12.31
C THR A 221 -17.02 -8.01 11.79
N LYS A 222 -16.23 -9.09 11.78
CA LYS A 222 -16.69 -10.40 11.26
C LYS A 222 -16.47 -11.55 12.22
N LYS A 223 -15.23 -11.79 12.66
CA LYS A 223 -14.88 -13.03 13.38
C LYS A 223 -15.59 -13.16 14.73
N ILE A 224 -15.78 -12.06 15.44
CA ILE A 224 -16.50 -12.07 16.73
C ILE A 224 -17.94 -12.57 16.59
N TYR A 225 -18.63 -12.22 15.50
CA TYR A 225 -20.02 -12.62 15.27
C TYR A 225 -20.19 -14.07 14.83
N GLN A 226 -19.10 -14.71 14.38
CA GLN A 226 -19.09 -16.12 13.99
C GLN A 226 -19.01 -17.04 15.21
N ASN A 227 -18.60 -16.52 16.38
CA ASN A 227 -18.46 -17.32 17.59
C ASN A 227 -19.79 -17.35 18.40
N PRO A 228 -20.37 -18.54 18.69
CA PRO A 228 -21.59 -18.66 19.49
C PRO A 228 -21.49 -18.09 20.91
N SER A 229 -20.31 -18.13 21.52
CA SER A 229 -20.05 -17.63 22.89
C SER A 229 -20.36 -16.14 23.02
N PHE A 230 -20.14 -15.37 21.95
CA PHE A 230 -20.42 -13.93 21.91
C PHE A 230 -21.89 -13.62 22.25
N TYR A 231 -22.81 -14.41 21.68
CA TYR A 231 -24.25 -14.25 21.89
C TYR A 231 -24.66 -14.72 23.29
N MET A 232 -24.07 -15.79 23.82
CA MET A 232 -24.36 -16.29 25.17
C MET A 232 -24.05 -15.24 26.24
N THR A 233 -22.89 -14.59 26.16
CA THR A 233 -22.49 -13.51 27.08
C THR A 233 -23.27 -12.21 26.86
N LEU A 234 -24.02 -12.07 25.76
CA LEU A 234 -24.90 -10.91 25.51
C LEU A 234 -26.18 -11.00 26.35
N TYR A 235 -26.68 -12.21 26.64
CA TYR A 235 -27.92 -12.43 27.39
C TYR A 235 -27.76 -12.39 28.92
N ASP A 236 -26.52 -12.26 29.43
CA ASP A 236 -26.21 -12.52 30.84
C ASP A 236 -26.57 -11.34 31.78
N THR A 237 -26.20 -10.10 31.43
CA THR A 237 -26.57 -8.91 32.24
C THR A 237 -26.97 -7.71 31.38
N PRO A 238 -27.99 -6.91 31.78
CA PRO A 238 -28.37 -5.69 31.06
C PRO A 238 -27.22 -4.69 30.88
N ALA A 239 -26.34 -4.58 31.87
CA ALA A 239 -25.17 -3.70 31.80
C ALA A 239 -24.16 -4.12 30.71
N ASN A 240 -24.04 -5.42 30.42
CA ASN A 240 -23.19 -5.91 29.34
C ASN A 240 -23.79 -5.59 27.96
N ILE A 241 -25.12 -5.60 27.83
CA ILE A 241 -25.82 -5.21 26.60
C ILE A 241 -25.54 -3.74 26.27
N ASP A 242 -25.63 -2.84 27.24
CA ASP A 242 -25.37 -1.41 27.02
C ASP A 242 -23.91 -1.14 26.63
N ARG A 243 -22.94 -1.80 27.29
CA ARG A 243 -21.51 -1.66 26.95
C ARG A 243 -21.20 -2.20 25.55
N LYS A 244 -21.72 -3.38 25.22
CA LYS A 244 -21.55 -3.98 23.89
C LYS A 244 -22.26 -3.13 22.83
N GLY A 245 -23.46 -2.61 23.11
CA GLY A 245 -24.18 -1.69 22.22
C GLY A 245 -23.39 -0.41 21.92
N ALA A 246 -22.76 0.20 22.93
CA ALA A 246 -21.88 1.35 22.74
C ALA A 246 -20.64 1.00 21.90
N ALA A 247 -20.00 -0.15 22.17
CA ALA A 247 -18.84 -0.63 21.41
C ALA A 247 -19.20 -0.92 19.93
N LEU A 248 -20.36 -1.53 19.67
CA LEU A 248 -20.86 -1.81 18.33
C LEU A 248 -21.13 -0.53 17.53
N ARG A 249 -21.72 0.49 18.16
CA ARG A 249 -21.90 1.80 17.53
C ARG A 249 -20.57 2.46 17.19
N ALA A 250 -19.58 2.36 18.09
CA ALA A 250 -18.24 2.89 17.83
C ALA A 250 -17.58 2.17 16.64
N ILE A 251 -17.59 0.83 16.61
CA ILE A 251 -17.04 0.04 15.49
C ILE A 251 -17.77 0.38 14.18
N SER A 252 -19.09 0.50 14.20
CA SER A 252 -19.87 0.88 13.01
C SER A 252 -19.50 2.28 12.51
N LEU A 253 -19.28 3.25 13.40
CA LEU A 253 -18.82 4.59 13.02
C LEU A 253 -17.43 4.55 12.36
N MET A 254 -16.52 3.74 12.89
CA MET A 254 -15.18 3.56 12.30
C MET A 254 -15.27 2.90 10.91
N GLN A 255 -16.06 1.83 10.78
CA GLN A 255 -16.29 1.16 9.51
C GLN A 255 -16.92 2.08 8.46
N ASN A 256 -17.86 2.95 8.86
CA ASN A 256 -18.45 3.95 7.96
C ASN A 256 -17.41 4.98 7.51
N THR A 257 -16.50 5.38 8.41
CA THR A 257 -15.39 6.28 8.08
C THR A 257 -14.43 5.63 7.08
N ASP A 258 -14.10 4.36 7.27
CA ASP A 258 -13.26 3.60 6.33
C ASP A 258 -13.94 3.40 4.98
N MET A 259 -15.25 3.14 4.97
CA MET A 259 -16.04 3.07 3.74
C MET A 259 -16.03 4.42 3.00
N LEU A 260 -16.14 5.54 3.72
CA LEU A 260 -16.02 6.87 3.13
C LEU A 260 -14.62 7.10 2.55
N LYS A 261 -13.55 6.84 3.32
CA LYS A 261 -12.16 6.94 2.83
C LYS A 261 -11.95 6.08 1.57
N SER A 262 -12.51 4.88 1.54
CA SER A 262 -12.46 3.98 0.38
C SER A 262 -13.20 4.54 -0.84
N ARG A 263 -14.43 5.05 -0.66
CA ARG A 263 -15.21 5.68 -1.73
C ARG A 263 -14.50 6.90 -2.30
N LEU A 264 -13.94 7.77 -1.45
CA LEU A 264 -13.16 8.92 -1.89
C LEU A 264 -11.96 8.51 -2.74
N ARG A 265 -11.23 7.44 -2.36
CA ARG A 265 -10.15 6.90 -3.19
C ARG A 265 -10.65 6.40 -4.54
N SER A 266 -11.77 5.67 -4.57
CA SER A 266 -12.37 5.21 -5.83
C SER A 266 -12.83 6.37 -6.73
N GLU A 267 -13.41 7.43 -6.16
CA GLU A 267 -13.82 8.63 -6.89
C GLU A 267 -12.61 9.38 -7.48
N MET A 268 -11.53 9.51 -6.71
CA MET A 268 -10.28 10.11 -7.20
C MET A 268 -9.68 9.31 -8.35
N LEU A 269 -9.60 7.97 -8.23
CA LEU A 269 -9.09 7.10 -9.28
C LEU A 269 -9.93 7.16 -10.55
N LEU A 270 -11.26 7.15 -10.41
CA LEU A 270 -12.18 7.26 -11.54
C LEU A 270 -12.04 8.62 -12.25
N SER A 271 -11.83 9.70 -11.49
CA SER A 271 -11.61 11.03 -12.05
C SER A 271 -10.33 11.09 -12.88
N VAL A 272 -9.23 10.50 -12.37
CA VAL A 272 -7.97 10.40 -13.11
C VAL A 272 -8.10 9.53 -14.36
N LEU A 273 -8.80 8.39 -14.25
CA LEU A 273 -9.07 7.51 -15.40
C LEU A 273 -9.84 8.28 -16.50
N LEU A 274 -10.90 8.98 -16.10
CA LEU A 274 -11.69 9.80 -17.03
C LEU A 274 -10.83 10.87 -17.69
N GLU A 275 -9.97 11.56 -16.92
CA GLU A 275 -9.05 12.54 -17.47
C GLU A 275 -8.07 11.92 -18.48
N THR A 276 -7.50 10.75 -18.19
CA THR A 276 -6.59 10.06 -19.12
C THR A 276 -7.26 9.64 -20.43
N GLU A 277 -8.55 9.31 -20.40
CA GLU A 277 -9.33 8.96 -21.59
C GLU A 277 -9.79 10.20 -22.37
N LEU A 278 -10.03 11.32 -21.68
CA LEU A 278 -10.44 12.59 -22.31
C LEU A 278 -9.28 13.34 -22.95
N ASP A 279 -8.06 13.24 -22.41
CA ASP A 279 -6.86 13.90 -22.93
C ASP A 279 -6.63 13.70 -24.45
N PRO A 280 -6.64 12.47 -25.00
CA PRO A 280 -6.45 12.26 -26.44
C PRO A 280 -7.58 12.88 -27.27
N LEU A 281 -8.82 12.79 -26.80
CA LEU A 281 -9.98 13.36 -27.48
C LEU A 281 -9.91 14.89 -27.53
N TYR A 282 -9.48 15.52 -26.44
CA TYR A 282 -9.28 16.96 -26.39
C TYR A 282 -8.18 17.40 -27.36
N LYS A 283 -7.05 16.69 -27.39
CA LYS A 283 -5.94 16.97 -28.32
C LYS A 283 -6.38 16.82 -29.78
N GLU A 284 -7.21 15.82 -30.09
CA GLU A 284 -7.77 15.64 -31.43
C GLU A 284 -8.72 16.77 -31.81
N ALA A 285 -9.66 17.12 -30.93
CA ALA A 285 -10.62 18.20 -31.15
C ALA A 285 -9.92 19.55 -31.36
N GLN A 286 -8.92 19.86 -30.54
CA GLN A 286 -8.13 21.08 -30.67
C GLN A 286 -7.31 21.08 -31.97
N GLY A 287 -6.69 19.96 -32.31
CA GLY A 287 -5.98 19.81 -33.59
C GLY A 287 -6.90 19.95 -34.81
N ALA A 288 -8.16 19.53 -34.72
CA ALA A 288 -9.16 19.76 -35.76
C ALA A 288 -9.57 21.24 -35.84
N LEU A 289 -9.76 21.91 -34.70
CA LEU A 289 -10.06 23.34 -34.61
C LEU A 289 -8.95 24.21 -35.18
N ASP A 290 -7.69 23.90 -34.87
CA ASP A 290 -6.52 24.61 -35.38
C ASP A 290 -6.37 24.47 -36.90
N ARG A 291 -6.78 23.33 -37.47
CA ARG A 291 -6.82 23.13 -38.93
C ARG A 291 -7.97 23.90 -39.60
N MET A 292 -9.06 24.16 -38.88
CA MET A 292 -10.18 24.96 -39.38
C MET A 292 -9.95 26.47 -39.24
N ARG A 293 -8.99 26.89 -38.40
CA ARG A 293 -8.61 28.30 -38.25
C ARG A 293 -7.95 28.80 -39.55
N PRO A 294 -8.49 29.83 -40.23
CA PRO A 294 -7.92 30.31 -41.49
C PRO A 294 -6.51 30.87 -41.25
N LYS A 295 -5.55 30.42 -42.06
CA LYS A 295 -4.18 30.96 -42.12
C LYS A 295 -4.22 32.43 -42.57
N GLY A 296 -4.40 33.38 -41.66
CA GLY A 296 -4.42 34.80 -42.03
C GLY A 296 -4.72 35.83 -40.94
N GLU A 297 -5.17 35.45 -39.74
CA GLU A 297 -5.37 36.43 -38.67
C GLU A 297 -4.14 36.48 -37.74
N PRO A 298 -3.40 37.62 -37.68
CA PRO A 298 -2.37 37.83 -36.68
C PRO A 298 -3.02 37.95 -35.31
N ASP A 299 -2.40 37.31 -34.31
CA ASP A 299 -2.81 37.44 -32.91
C ASP A 299 -2.77 38.94 -32.53
N LYS A 300 -3.92 39.48 -32.09
CA LYS A 300 -4.04 40.79 -31.47
C LYS A 300 -4.09 40.64 -29.96
#